data_AF-A0A661AAG9-F1
#
_entry.id   AF-A0A661AAG9-F1
#
_cell.length_a   1.000
_cell.length_b   1.000
_cell.length_c   1.000
_cell.angle_alpha   90.00
_cell.angle_beta   90.00
_cell.angle_gamma   90.00
#
_symmetry.space_group_name_H-M   'P 1'
#
loop_
_entity.id
_entity.type
_entity.pdbx_description
1 polymer ?
#
loop_
_entity_poly.entity_id
_entity_poly.type
_entity_poly.pdbx_seq_one_letter_code
_entity_poly.pdbx_strand_id
1 'polypeptide(L)'
;RKYIEDRGFGDRFTHSLGHGVGLDVHEYPGVNQKSRDVLKEGMVITIEPGVYVPGKGGVRIEDMVVFMNGKKHVLTRFPRELIIL
;
A
#
# COMPACT_ATOMS: atom_id res chain seq x y z
N ARG A 1 -6.15 -3.30 6.51
CA ARG A 1 -7.45 -3.89 6.12
C ARG A 1 -8.53 -3.64 7.18
N LYS A 2 -8.41 -4.17 8.40
CA LYS A 2 -9.38 -3.97 9.52
C LYS A 2 -9.96 -2.55 9.66
N TYR A 3 -9.11 -1.53 9.63
CA TYR A 3 -9.57 -0.14 9.71
C TYR A 3 -10.60 0.25 8.63
N ILE A 4 -10.43 -0.21 7.40
CA ILE A 4 -11.36 0.07 6.28
C ILE A 4 -12.64 -0.76 6.43
N GLU A 5 -12.53 -1.99 6.92
CA GLU A 5 -13.66 -2.88 7.21
C GLU A 5 -14.56 -2.32 8.32
N ASP A 6 -13.96 -1.89 9.43
CA ASP A 6 -14.65 -1.30 10.58
C ASP A 6 -15.39 0.00 10.20
N ARG A 7 -15.02 0.63 9.06
CA ARG A 7 -15.69 1.81 8.50
C ARG A 7 -16.77 1.47 7.47
N GLY A 8 -17.08 0.20 7.24
CA GLY A 8 -18.10 -0.25 6.30
C GLY A 8 -17.65 -0.28 4.83
N PHE A 9 -16.35 -0.28 4.57
CA PHE A 9 -15.77 -0.30 3.21
C PHE A 9 -14.97 -1.58 2.92
N GLY A 10 -15.11 -2.63 3.73
CA GLY A 10 -14.37 -3.89 3.57
C GLY A 10 -14.47 -4.49 2.17
N ASP A 11 -15.69 -4.68 1.67
CA ASP A 11 -15.97 -5.24 0.34
C ASP A 11 -15.49 -4.36 -0.83
N ARG A 12 -15.10 -3.11 -0.52
CA ARG A 12 -14.62 -2.12 -1.49
C ARG A 12 -13.10 -2.00 -1.49
N PHE A 13 -12.40 -2.72 -0.59
CA PHE A 13 -10.96 -2.89 -0.60
C PHE A 13 -10.59 -4.28 -1.16
N THR A 14 -10.52 -4.35 -2.49
CA THR A 14 -10.53 -5.62 -3.25
C THR A 14 -9.15 -6.12 -3.68
N HIS A 15 -8.06 -5.41 -3.36
CA HIS A 15 -6.71 -5.77 -3.78
C HIS A 15 -5.75 -5.98 -2.58
N SER A 16 -4.51 -6.37 -2.90
CA SER A 16 -3.38 -6.44 -1.96
C SER A 16 -3.09 -5.06 -1.36
N LEU A 17 -2.48 -5.01 -0.17
CA LEU A 17 -2.07 -3.71 0.38
C LEU A 17 -0.90 -3.10 -0.39
N GLY A 18 -0.10 -3.91 -1.07
CA GLY A 18 1.01 -3.48 -1.90
C GLY A 18 1.88 -4.64 -2.37
N HIS A 19 3.07 -4.32 -2.85
CA HIS A 19 4.04 -5.25 -3.43
C HIS A 19 5.47 -4.71 -3.27
N GLY A 20 6.48 -5.55 -3.51
CA GLY A 20 7.87 -5.13 -3.62
C GLY A 20 8.09 -4.28 -4.88
N VAL A 21 9.08 -3.39 -4.82
CA VAL A 21 9.49 -2.54 -5.96
C VAL A 21 11.01 -2.47 -6.02
N GLY A 22 11.57 -2.64 -7.20
CA GLY A 22 13.01 -2.56 -7.43
C GLY A 22 13.32 -2.35 -8.90
N LEU A 23 13.95 -3.33 -9.54
CA LEU A 23 14.17 -3.29 -10.99
C LEU A 23 12.84 -3.47 -11.74
N ASP A 24 11.96 -4.30 -11.18
CA ASP A 24 10.60 -4.45 -11.64
C ASP A 24 9.64 -3.66 -10.75
N VAL A 25 8.57 -3.16 -11.38
CA VAL A 25 7.50 -2.48 -10.66
C VAL A 25 6.78 -3.43 -9.70
N HIS A 26 6.67 -4.73 -10.04
CA HIS A 26 6.11 -5.74 -9.16
C HIS A 26 7.15 -6.83 -8.88
N GLU A 27 7.71 -6.81 -7.69
CA GLU A 27 8.61 -7.85 -7.19
C GLU A 27 8.17 -8.33 -5.78
N TYR A 28 8.93 -9.28 -5.23
CA TYR A 28 8.73 -9.73 -3.86
C TYR A 28 9.27 -8.69 -2.85
N PRO A 29 8.72 -8.61 -1.63
CA PRO A 29 7.65 -9.45 -1.09
C PRO A 29 6.25 -8.98 -1.49
N GLY A 30 5.30 -9.93 -1.56
CA GLY A 30 3.89 -9.57 -1.69
C GLY A 30 3.33 -9.04 -0.37
N VAL A 31 2.63 -7.90 -0.37
CA VAL A 31 2.01 -7.31 0.83
C VAL A 31 0.51 -7.61 0.82
N ASN A 32 0.15 -8.83 1.23
CA ASN A 32 -1.23 -9.30 1.25
C ASN A 32 -1.47 -10.34 2.36
N GLN A 33 -2.74 -10.67 2.63
CA GLN A 33 -3.12 -11.59 3.72
C GLN A 33 -2.63 -13.03 3.57
N LYS A 34 -2.27 -13.45 2.36
CA LYS A 34 -1.81 -14.81 2.06
C LYS A 34 -0.28 -14.91 2.04
N SER A 35 0.42 -13.79 2.03
CA SER A 35 1.87 -13.75 1.95
C SER A 35 2.51 -14.39 3.19
N ARG A 36 3.54 -15.18 2.95
CA ARG A 36 4.42 -15.75 3.98
C ARG A 36 5.82 -15.16 3.91
N ASP A 37 6.02 -14.17 3.04
CA ASP A 37 7.33 -13.54 2.85
C ASP A 37 7.71 -12.79 4.11
N VAL A 38 8.99 -12.87 4.47
CA VAL A 38 9.56 -12.10 5.58
C VAL A 38 10.20 -10.85 4.99
N LEU A 39 9.70 -9.67 5.40
CA LEU A 39 10.32 -8.40 5.04
C LEU A 39 11.72 -8.33 5.64
N LYS A 40 12.72 -8.06 4.81
CA LYS A 40 14.13 -7.94 5.21
C LYS A 40 14.62 -6.52 5.07
N GLU A 41 15.70 -6.24 5.79
CA GLU A 41 16.50 -5.04 5.67
C GLU A 41 16.84 -4.73 4.20
N GLY A 42 16.66 -3.48 3.78
CA GLY A 42 16.89 -2.99 2.42
C GLY A 42 15.75 -3.23 1.43
N MET A 43 14.74 -4.03 1.76
CA MET A 43 13.58 -4.23 0.88
C MET A 43 12.70 -2.98 0.81
N VAL A 44 12.20 -2.69 -0.39
CA VAL A 44 11.27 -1.60 -0.68
C VAL A 44 9.91 -2.20 -1.04
N ILE A 45 8.84 -1.68 -0.44
CA ILE A 45 7.46 -2.09 -0.72
C ILE A 45 6.56 -0.87 -0.93
N THR A 46 5.46 -1.06 -1.65
CA THR A 46 4.34 -0.11 -1.68
C THR A 46 3.42 -0.33 -0.48
N ILE A 47 2.86 0.75 0.04
CA ILE A 47 1.73 0.74 0.97
C ILE A 47 0.63 1.59 0.33
N GLU A 48 -0.38 0.93 -0.24
CA GLU A 48 -1.32 1.55 -1.17
C GLU A 48 -2.79 1.17 -0.91
N PRO A 49 -3.35 1.42 0.30
CA PRO A 49 -4.75 1.10 0.55
C PRO A 49 -5.68 1.85 -0.41
N GLY A 50 -6.63 1.12 -1.01
CA GLY A 50 -7.60 1.67 -1.96
C GLY A 50 -9.04 1.28 -1.61
N VAL A 51 -9.97 2.21 -1.84
CA VAL A 51 -11.41 1.98 -1.72
C VAL A 51 -12.08 2.40 -3.02
N TYR A 52 -12.84 1.49 -3.62
CA TYR A 52 -13.51 1.72 -4.90
C TYR A 52 -15.02 1.51 -4.75
N VAL A 53 -15.79 2.53 -5.08
CA VAL A 53 -17.25 2.54 -5.02
C VAL A 53 -17.80 2.51 -6.45
N PRO A 54 -18.44 1.41 -6.88
CA PRO A 54 -19.03 1.31 -8.21
C PRO A 54 -19.96 2.48 -8.51
N GLY A 55 -19.82 3.06 -9.71
CA GLY A 55 -20.62 4.21 -10.15
C GLY A 55 -20.30 5.55 -9.49
N LYS A 56 -19.33 5.62 -8.56
CA LYS A 56 -18.90 6.89 -7.93
C LYS A 56 -17.42 7.21 -8.13
N GLY A 57 -16.55 6.19 -8.15
CA GLY A 57 -15.10 6.35 -8.29
C GLY A 57 -14.33 5.61 -7.21
N GLY A 58 -13.06 5.96 -7.05
CA GLY A 58 -12.20 5.35 -6.03
C GLY A 58 -11.06 6.25 -5.60
N VAL A 59 -10.52 5.96 -4.42
CA VAL A 59 -9.37 6.66 -3.85
C VAL A 59 -8.32 5.63 -3.47
N ARG A 60 -7.08 5.87 -3.88
CA ARG A 60 -5.89 5.15 -3.45
C ARG A 60 -4.81 6.17 -3.14
N ILE A 61 -4.15 5.99 -2.01
CA ILE A 61 -2.96 6.77 -1.63
C ILE A 61 -1.85 5.76 -1.47
N GLU A 62 -0.73 6.00 -2.15
CA GLU A 62 0.38 5.06 -2.27
C GLU A 62 1.69 5.72 -1.86
N ASP A 63 2.42 5.03 -0.99
CA ASP A 63 3.77 5.41 -0.60
C ASP A 63 4.74 4.24 -0.82
N MET A 64 5.97 4.54 -1.25
CA MET A 64 7.08 3.57 -1.20
C MET A 64 7.78 3.65 0.16
N VAL A 65 8.01 2.51 0.77
CA VAL A 65 8.61 2.38 2.09
C VAL A 65 9.77 1.39 2.04
N VAL A 66 10.93 1.80 2.56
CA VAL A 66 12.08 0.92 2.76
C VAL A 66 12.24 0.59 4.24
N PHE A 67 12.62 -0.65 4.54
CA PHE A 67 12.99 -1.03 5.90
C PHE A 67 14.51 -0.95 6.05
N MET A 68 15.00 -0.02 6.89
CA MET A 68 16.42 0.12 7.20
C MET A 68 16.68 0.29 8.69
N ASN A 69 17.71 -0.37 9.21
CA ASN A 69 18.17 -0.40 10.59
C ASN A 69 17.03 -0.72 11.57
N GLY A 70 16.17 -1.67 11.20
CA GLY A 70 15.00 -2.02 12.02
C GLY A 70 13.88 -0.97 12.01
N LYS A 71 13.94 0.04 11.13
CA LYS A 71 12.97 1.13 11.04
C LYS A 71 12.41 1.23 9.62
N LYS A 72 11.15 1.66 9.53
CA LYS A 72 10.54 2.02 8.24
C LYS A 72 10.91 3.45 7.86
N HIS A 73 11.21 3.67 6.59
CA HIS A 73 11.47 4.99 6.01
C HIS A 73 10.58 5.18 4.78
N VAL A 74 9.82 6.27 4.75
CA VAL A 74 8.98 6.63 3.61
C VAL A 74 9.82 7.39 2.58
N LEU A 75 9.81 6.93 1.34
CA LEU A 75 10.61 7.50 0.25
C LEU A 75 9.85 8.58 -0.53
N THR A 76 8.52 8.44 -0.62
CA THR A 76 7.60 9.34 -1.30
C THR A 76 7.25 10.55 -0.42
N ARG A 77 7.24 11.75 -1.02
CA ARG A 77 7.06 13.03 -0.31
C ARG A 77 5.85 13.85 -0.78
N PHE A 78 5.13 13.35 -1.78
CA PHE A 78 3.96 14.08 -2.28
C PHE A 78 2.89 14.20 -1.18
N PRO A 79 2.15 15.33 -1.10
CA PRO A 79 1.05 15.48 -0.15
C PRO A 79 0.03 14.34 -0.26
N ARG A 80 -0.57 13.97 0.86
CA ARG A 80 -1.59 12.89 0.93
C ARG A 80 -3.00 13.47 1.00
N GLU A 81 -3.09 14.78 1.10
CA GLU A 81 -4.29 15.56 1.11
C GLU A 81 -4.88 15.68 -0.30
N LEU A 82 -6.19 15.88 -0.36
CA LEU A 82 -6.87 16.18 -1.62
C LEU A 82 -6.44 17.56 -2.12
N ILE A 83 -5.86 17.60 -3.33
CA ILE A 83 -5.49 18.84 -4.03
C ILE A 83 -6.56 19.16 -5.07
N ILE A 84 -7.02 20.40 -5.09
CA ILE A 84 -7.91 20.94 -6.13
C ILE A 84 -7.03 21.74 -7.09
N LEU A 85 -7.10 21.40 -8.39
CA LEU A 85 -6.30 22.01 -9.46
C LEU A 85 -7.04 23.17 -10.14
#